data_AF-A0A510IDL8-F1
#
_entry.id   AF-A0A510IDL8-F1
#
_cell.length_a   1.000
_cell.length_b   1.000
_cell.length_c   1.000
_cell.angle_alpha   90.00
_cell.angle_beta   90.00
_cell.angle_gamma   90.00
#
_symmetry.space_group_name_H-M   'P 1'
#
loop_
_entity.id
_entity.type
_entity.pdbx_description
1 polymer ?
#
loop_
_entity_poly.entity_id
_entity_poly.type
_entity_poly.pdbx_seq_one_letter_code
_entity_poly.pdbx_strand_id
1 'polypeptide(L)'
;MDVNNSMYVLRERKQQAFDAACCDFVVNHDCEAIGRRIGVEGQVIRNMLNPAQSRVLTPVVLSLISRDSGDYSIVNTLFADDGVVTIPLPKAEEDLNLLERVLQLNTHSGELSSDAMAMCTTERLPRSRKRKTLAKAQAALGNLVLLINDLENRTTGLQPLMQMGTDFLANGAPIPGLT
;
A
#
# COMPACT_ATOMS: atom_id res chain seq x y z
N MET A 1 -25.93 22.92 13.03
CA MET A 1 -25.50 22.85 11.63
C MET A 1 -25.99 21.51 11.09
N ASP A 2 -26.87 21.54 10.09
CA ASP A 2 -27.48 20.34 9.51
C ASP A 2 -26.45 19.39 8.89
N VAL A 3 -26.59 18.10 9.18
CA VAL A 3 -25.75 17.01 8.67
C VAL A 3 -25.69 16.99 7.13
N ASN A 4 -26.76 17.44 6.47
CA ASN A 4 -26.79 17.57 5.01
C ASN A 4 -25.82 18.64 4.51
N ASN A 5 -25.69 19.78 5.21
CA ASN A 5 -24.76 20.84 4.82
C ASN A 5 -23.31 20.39 4.99
N SER A 6 -23.01 19.56 6.00
CA SER A 6 -21.66 18.99 6.15
C SER A 6 -21.26 18.02 5.03
N MET A 7 -22.20 17.24 4.49
CA MET A 7 -21.89 16.29 3.40
C MET A 7 -21.65 17.00 2.07
N TYR A 8 -22.35 18.10 1.78
CA TYR A 8 -22.10 18.91 0.58
C TYR A 8 -20.71 19.55 0.61
N VAL A 9 -20.34 20.14 1.74
CA VAL A 9 -19.01 20.77 1.94
C VAL A 9 -17.89 19.71 1.86
N LEU A 10 -18.10 18.53 2.46
CA LEU A 10 -17.14 17.43 2.37
C LEU A 10 -16.95 16.95 0.92
N ARG A 11 -18.06 16.78 0.18
CA ARG A 11 -18.03 16.38 -1.23
C ARG A 11 -17.22 17.37 -2.07
N GLU A 12 -17.45 18.66 -1.93
CA GLU A 12 -16.75 19.69 -2.70
C GLU A 12 -15.24 19.67 -2.40
N ARG A 13 -14.88 19.61 -1.11
CA ARG A 13 -13.48 19.53 -0.69
C ARG A 13 -12.78 18.27 -1.20
N LYS A 14 -13.46 17.11 -1.13
CA LYS A 14 -12.94 15.84 -1.66
C LYS A 14 -12.74 15.91 -3.17
N GLN A 15 -13.71 16.47 -3.91
CA GLN A 15 -13.59 16.62 -5.36
C GLN A 15 -12.40 17.51 -5.73
N GLN A 16 -12.21 18.66 -5.06
CA GLN A 16 -11.06 19.53 -5.31
C GLN A 16 -9.72 18.84 -5.04
N ALA A 17 -9.64 18.06 -3.95
CA ALA A 17 -8.43 17.30 -3.63
C ALA A 17 -8.16 16.20 -4.68
N PHE A 18 -9.21 15.50 -5.12
CA PHE A 18 -9.13 14.47 -6.15
C PHE A 18 -8.68 15.05 -7.49
N ASP A 19 -9.26 16.18 -7.92
CA ASP A 19 -8.91 16.86 -9.16
C ASP A 19 -7.45 17.33 -9.15
N ALA A 20 -6.98 17.88 -8.02
CA ALA A 20 -5.59 18.27 -7.85
C ALA A 20 -4.64 17.06 -7.96
N ALA A 21 -4.98 15.92 -7.33
CA ALA A 21 -4.19 14.70 -7.43
C ALA A 21 -4.15 14.14 -8.86
N CYS A 22 -5.24 14.22 -9.61
CA CYS A 22 -5.28 13.80 -11.00
C CYS A 22 -4.39 14.68 -11.90
N CYS A 23 -4.44 16.00 -11.71
CA CYS A 23 -3.54 16.94 -12.40
C CYS A 23 -2.06 16.67 -12.06
N ASP A 24 -1.74 16.50 -10.78
CA ASP A 24 -0.38 16.18 -10.33
C ASP A 24 0.11 14.85 -10.95
N PHE A 25 -0.75 13.84 -11.06
CA PHE A 25 -0.39 12.55 -11.65
C PHE A 25 0.02 12.69 -13.12
N VAL A 26 -0.76 13.45 -13.91
CA VAL A 26 -0.47 13.68 -15.34
C VAL A 26 0.86 14.41 -15.54
N VAL A 27 1.21 15.35 -14.64
CA VAL A 27 2.47 16.08 -14.71
C VAL A 27 3.67 15.18 -14.37
N ASN A 28 3.50 14.26 -13.43
CA ASN A 28 4.59 13.43 -12.92
C ASN A 28 4.80 12.10 -13.68
N HIS A 29 3.84 11.67 -14.52
CA HIS A 29 3.88 10.36 -15.17
C HIS A 29 3.63 10.42 -16.68
N ASP A 30 4.35 9.58 -17.42
CA ASP A 30 4.11 9.37 -18.85
C ASP A 30 2.86 8.51 -19.08
N CYS A 31 1.74 9.19 -19.32
CA CYS A 31 0.45 8.57 -19.60
C CYS A 31 0.44 7.72 -20.89
N GLU A 32 1.32 7.99 -21.86
CA GLU A 32 1.42 7.16 -23.06
C GLU A 32 2.11 5.83 -22.79
N ALA A 33 3.20 5.86 -22.03
CA ALA A 33 3.86 4.64 -21.61
C ALA A 33 2.96 3.77 -20.73
N ILE A 34 2.25 4.37 -19.77
CA ILE A 34 1.27 3.66 -18.94
C ILE A 34 0.15 3.08 -19.82
N GLY A 35 -0.39 3.90 -20.72
CA GLY A 35 -1.46 3.48 -21.64
C GLY A 35 -1.10 2.26 -22.47
N ARG A 36 0.11 2.23 -23.04
CA ARG A 36 0.62 1.06 -23.80
C ARG A 36 0.63 -0.22 -22.96
N ARG A 37 0.97 -0.15 -21.67
CA ARG A 37 1.04 -1.32 -20.78
C ARG A 37 -0.34 -1.82 -20.35
N ILE A 38 -1.29 -0.92 -20.14
CA ILE A 38 -2.65 -1.28 -19.68
C ILE A 38 -3.65 -1.49 -20.82
N GLY A 39 -3.24 -1.29 -22.08
CA GLY A 39 -4.09 -1.44 -23.26
C GLY A 39 -5.09 -0.29 -23.46
N VAL A 40 -4.79 0.90 -22.96
CA VAL A 40 -5.62 2.11 -23.08
C VAL A 40 -4.83 3.20 -23.78
N GLU A 41 -5.45 3.96 -24.67
CA GLU A 41 -4.76 5.08 -25.32
C GLU A 41 -4.33 6.14 -24.29
N GLY A 42 -3.08 6.60 -24.37
CA GLY A 42 -2.53 7.58 -23.43
C GLY A 42 -3.33 8.89 -23.41
N GLN A 43 -3.85 9.32 -24.56
CA GLN A 43 -4.71 10.49 -24.65
C GLN A 43 -6.04 10.30 -23.92
N VAL A 44 -6.59 9.09 -23.95
CA VAL A 44 -7.81 8.74 -23.21
C VAL A 44 -7.55 8.81 -21.70
N ILE A 45 -6.38 8.39 -21.23
CA ILE A 45 -5.97 8.51 -19.82
C ILE A 45 -5.85 9.98 -19.41
N ARG A 46 -5.17 10.81 -20.22
CA ARG A 46 -5.05 12.26 -19.96
C ARG A 46 -6.41 12.94 -19.90
N ASN A 47 -7.32 12.58 -20.81
CA ASN A 47 -8.68 13.12 -20.83
C ASN A 47 -9.49 12.66 -19.61
N MET A 48 -9.31 11.43 -19.13
CA MET A 48 -9.96 10.93 -17.92
C MET A 48 -9.47 11.60 -16.63
N LEU A 49 -8.20 11.98 -16.58
CA LEU A 49 -7.56 12.62 -15.44
C LEU A 49 -7.73 14.15 -15.43
N ASN A 50 -8.26 14.73 -16.50
CA ASN A 50 -8.47 16.18 -16.59
C ASN A 50 -9.89 16.57 -16.12
N PRO A 51 -10.03 17.32 -15.02
CA PRO A 51 -11.35 17.72 -14.51
C PRO A 51 -12.14 18.64 -15.46
N ALA A 52 -11.48 19.29 -16.42
CA ALA A 52 -12.14 20.13 -17.42
C ALA A 52 -12.79 19.33 -18.56
N GLN A 53 -12.51 18.03 -18.66
CA GLN A 53 -13.04 17.16 -19.71
C GLN A 53 -14.28 16.41 -19.23
N SER A 54 -15.20 16.08 -20.13
CA SER A 54 -16.44 15.37 -19.75
C SER A 54 -16.23 13.88 -19.43
N ARG A 55 -15.04 13.35 -19.73
CA ARG A 55 -14.75 11.92 -19.59
C ARG A 55 -14.31 11.64 -18.16
N VAL A 56 -15.10 10.87 -17.44
CA VAL A 56 -14.86 10.54 -16.03
C VAL A 56 -13.84 9.41 -15.89
N LEU A 57 -12.91 9.53 -14.95
CA LEU A 57 -12.00 8.46 -14.56
C LEU A 57 -12.79 7.26 -14.00
N THR A 58 -12.70 6.12 -14.69
CA THR A 58 -13.35 4.90 -14.25
C THR A 58 -12.51 4.21 -13.16
N PRO A 59 -13.11 3.63 -12.10
CA PRO A 59 -12.37 2.98 -11.01
C PRO A 59 -11.39 1.89 -11.47
N VAL A 60 -11.74 1.14 -12.53
CA VAL A 60 -10.87 0.12 -13.13
C VAL A 60 -9.60 0.75 -13.71
N VAL A 61 -9.74 1.85 -14.46
CA VAL A 61 -8.59 2.57 -15.03
C VAL A 61 -7.75 3.17 -13.92
N LEU A 62 -8.37 3.76 -12.89
CA LEU A 62 -7.67 4.25 -11.69
C LEU A 62 -6.82 3.15 -11.03
N SER A 63 -7.39 1.97 -10.81
CA SER A 63 -6.65 0.84 -10.24
C SER A 63 -5.46 0.41 -11.11
N LEU A 64 -5.66 0.34 -12.42
CA LEU A 64 -4.61 -0.06 -13.37
C LEU A 64 -3.48 0.97 -13.47
N ILE A 65 -3.79 2.26 -13.60
CA ILE A 65 -2.75 3.31 -13.68
C ILE A 65 -1.93 3.37 -12.39
N SER A 66 -2.58 3.27 -11.21
CA SER A 66 -1.86 3.29 -9.93
C SER A 66 -1.02 2.04 -9.72
N ARG A 67 -1.50 0.86 -10.14
CA ARG A 67 -0.72 -0.38 -10.06
C ARG A 67 0.47 -0.35 -11.01
N ASP A 68 0.31 0.18 -12.21
CA ASP A 68 1.38 0.24 -13.21
C ASP A 68 2.44 1.28 -12.85
N SER A 69 2.03 2.50 -12.47
CA SER A 69 2.96 3.57 -12.10
C SER A 69 3.61 3.36 -10.72
N GLY A 70 2.97 2.58 -9.83
CA GLY A 70 3.37 2.49 -8.44
C GLY A 70 2.99 3.74 -7.61
N ASP A 71 2.33 4.73 -8.22
CA ASP A 71 1.82 5.91 -7.54
C ASP A 71 0.33 5.74 -7.20
N TYR A 72 0.07 5.61 -5.90
CA TYR A 72 -1.26 5.47 -5.32
C TYR A 72 -1.76 6.79 -4.73
N SER A 73 -1.15 7.94 -5.06
CA SER A 73 -1.54 9.27 -4.57
C SER A 73 -3.03 9.58 -4.79
N ILE A 74 -3.58 9.27 -5.98
CA ILE A 74 -5.00 9.49 -6.30
C ILE A 74 -5.89 8.61 -5.41
N VAL A 75 -5.54 7.32 -5.26
CA VAL A 75 -6.29 6.37 -4.41
C VAL A 75 -6.24 6.78 -2.94
N ASN A 76 -5.07 7.16 -2.44
CA ASN A 76 -4.89 7.67 -1.08
C ASN A 76 -5.71 8.94 -0.84
N THR A 77 -5.83 9.82 -1.84
CA THR A 77 -6.62 11.05 -1.75
C THR A 77 -8.12 10.76 -1.76
N LEU A 78 -8.56 9.74 -2.49
CA LEU A 78 -9.96 9.31 -2.51
C LEU A 78 -10.43 8.83 -1.13
N PHE A 79 -9.62 7.99 -0.47
CA PHE A 79 -9.89 7.46 0.87
C PHE A 79 -9.50 8.39 2.01
N ALA A 80 -8.94 9.56 1.71
CA ALA A 80 -8.66 10.56 2.73
C ALA A 80 -9.97 10.88 3.48
N ASP A 81 -9.90 11.00 4.80
CA ASP A 81 -11.04 11.24 5.70
C ASP A 81 -12.05 10.08 5.84
N ASP A 82 -11.86 8.93 5.18
CA ASP A 82 -12.75 7.76 5.31
C ASP A 82 -12.30 6.77 6.40
N GLY A 83 -11.17 7.04 7.07
CA GLY A 83 -10.61 6.18 8.11
C GLY A 83 -9.88 4.93 7.59
N VAL A 84 -9.66 4.85 6.27
CA VAL A 84 -8.94 3.74 5.62
C VAL A 84 -7.64 4.26 5.02
N VAL A 85 -6.58 3.44 5.10
CA VAL A 85 -5.29 3.73 4.45
C VAL A 85 -5.00 2.64 3.44
N THR A 86 -4.74 3.02 2.19
CA THR A 86 -4.24 2.10 1.18
C THR A 86 -2.73 1.99 1.25
N ILE A 87 -2.24 0.75 1.33
CA ILE A 87 -0.81 0.45 1.37
C ILE A 87 -0.47 -0.31 0.09
N PRO A 88 0.44 0.21 -0.76
CA PRO A 88 0.94 -0.56 -1.88
C PRO A 88 1.78 -1.72 -1.35
N LEU A 89 1.39 -2.94 -1.68
CA LEU A 89 2.21 -4.09 -1.37
C LEU A 89 3.42 -4.11 -2.32
N PRO A 90 4.64 -4.28 -1.79
CA PRO A 90 5.81 -4.48 -2.64
C PRO A 90 5.54 -5.66 -3.59
N LYS A 91 5.84 -5.49 -4.89
CA LYS A 91 5.51 -6.47 -5.95
C LYS A 91 6.36 -7.77 -5.92
N ALA A 92 7.00 -8.06 -4.79
CA ALA A 92 8.06 -9.04 -4.59
C ALA A 92 9.42 -8.58 -5.15
N GLU A 93 10.45 -8.61 -4.30
CA GLU A 93 11.85 -8.60 -4.75
C GLU A 93 12.82 -9.07 -3.66
N GLU A 94 12.44 -9.03 -2.37
CA GLU A 94 13.27 -9.61 -1.32
C GLU A 94 12.53 -10.79 -0.66
N ASP A 95 13.01 -12.00 -0.94
CA ASP A 95 12.73 -13.21 -0.16
C ASP A 95 13.37 -13.07 1.23
N LEU A 96 12.91 -12.08 2.01
CA LEU A 96 13.31 -11.91 3.39
C LEU A 96 12.68 -13.00 4.22
N ASN A 97 13.49 -13.68 5.01
CA ASN A 97 12.98 -14.57 6.03
C ASN A 97 12.32 -13.77 7.17
N LEU A 98 11.58 -14.47 8.05
CA LEU A 98 10.84 -13.86 9.15
C LEU A 98 11.70 -12.94 10.03
N LEU A 99 12.95 -13.37 10.32
CA LEU A 99 13.87 -12.60 11.14
C LEU A 99 14.29 -11.30 10.44
N GLU A 100 14.63 -11.38 9.16
CA GLU A 100 15.00 -10.22 8.35
C GLU A 100 13.86 -9.22 8.23
N ARG A 101 12.62 -9.67 8.05
CA ARG A 101 11.44 -8.78 8.05
C ARG A 101 11.25 -8.07 9.38
N VAL A 102 11.42 -8.76 10.51
CA VAL A 102 11.32 -8.15 11.85
C VAL A 102 12.45 -7.13 12.06
N LEU A 103 13.67 -7.43 11.62
CA LEU A 103 14.79 -6.48 11.69
C LEU A 103 14.56 -5.25 10.82
N GLN A 104 14.03 -5.41 9.61
CA GLN A 104 13.69 -4.30 8.73
C GLN A 104 12.57 -3.43 9.32
N LEU A 105 11.58 -4.03 9.99
CA LEU A 105 10.55 -3.30 10.73
C LEU A 105 11.15 -2.45 11.86
N ASN A 106 12.15 -2.98 12.59
CA ASN A 106 12.86 -2.23 13.61
C ASN A 106 13.61 -1.04 13.02
N THR A 107 14.27 -1.21 11.86
CA THR A 107 14.93 -0.10 11.15
C THR A 107 13.93 1.00 10.79
N HIS A 108 12.80 0.65 10.16
CA HIS A 108 11.76 1.62 9.84
C HIS A 108 11.20 2.30 11.09
N SER A 109 11.00 1.57 12.19
CA SER A 109 10.51 2.12 13.45
C SER A 109 11.51 3.08 14.10
N GLY A 110 12.81 2.79 14.00
CA GLY A 110 13.89 3.68 14.44
C GLY A 110 13.94 4.97 13.62
N GLU A 111 13.80 4.87 12.30
CA GLU A 111 13.73 6.05 11.43
C GLU A 111 12.50 6.91 11.70
N LEU A 112 11.34 6.29 11.93
CA LEU A 112 10.10 7.00 12.29
C LEU A 112 10.24 7.69 13.65
N SER A 113 10.90 7.04 14.62
CA SER A 113 11.23 7.66 15.91
C SER A 113 12.12 8.89 15.74
N SER A 114 13.14 8.79 14.88
CA SER A 114 14.02 9.92 14.56
C SER A 114 13.28 11.07 13.87
N ASP A 115 12.41 10.76 12.90
CA ASP A 115 11.58 11.76 12.23
C ASP A 115 10.60 12.41 13.22
N ALA A 116 9.94 11.64 14.08
CA ALA A 116 9.05 12.17 15.11
C ALA A 116 9.77 13.11 16.08
N MET A 117 10.98 12.76 16.54
CA MET A 117 11.80 13.64 17.36
C MET A 117 12.15 14.95 16.65
N ALA A 118 12.53 14.88 15.38
CA ALA A 118 12.82 16.07 14.59
C ALA A 118 11.59 16.95 14.36
N MET A 119 10.40 16.36 14.32
CA MET A 119 9.14 17.08 14.22
C MET A 119 8.76 17.79 15.52
N CYS A 120 9.09 17.22 16.69
CA CYS A 120 8.87 17.87 17.97
C CYS A 120 9.70 19.14 18.17
N THR A 121 10.86 19.25 17.51
CA THR A 121 11.77 20.40 17.63
C THR A 121 11.54 21.48 16.58
N THR A 122 10.69 21.24 15.58
CA THR A 122 10.39 22.21 14.51
C THR A 122 9.02 22.84 14.67
N GLU A 123 8.97 24.18 14.61
CA GLU A 123 7.72 24.95 14.73
C GLU A 123 6.76 24.72 13.54
N ARG A 124 7.29 24.36 12.37
CA ARG A 124 6.51 24.02 11.17
C ARG A 124 7.08 22.81 10.45
N LEU A 125 6.21 21.87 10.07
CA LEU A 125 6.57 20.69 9.29
C LEU A 125 6.59 21.00 7.78
N PRO A 126 7.75 20.93 7.10
CA PRO A 126 7.80 21.08 5.65
C PRO A 126 7.01 19.98 4.95
N ARG A 127 6.28 20.31 3.88
CA ARG A 127 5.51 19.34 3.09
C ARG A 127 6.37 18.19 2.55
N SER A 128 7.61 18.48 2.15
CA SER A 128 8.57 17.47 1.70
C SER A 128 8.92 16.47 2.79
N ARG A 129 9.13 16.94 4.02
CA ARG A 129 9.44 16.08 5.17
C ARG A 129 8.23 15.23 5.58
N LYS A 130 7.04 15.83 5.62
CA LYS A 130 5.78 15.10 5.80
C LYS A 130 5.63 13.95 4.80
N ARG A 131 5.84 14.21 3.50
CA ARG A 131 5.76 13.20 2.44
C ARG A 131 6.77 12.07 2.64
N LYS A 132 8.02 12.39 3.01
CA LYS A 132 9.06 11.40 3.28
C LYS A 132 8.69 10.50 4.47
N THR A 133 8.25 11.08 5.58
CA THR A 133 7.85 10.32 6.77
C THR A 133 6.62 9.44 6.48
N LEU A 134 5.66 9.94 5.69
CA LEU A 134 4.52 9.14 5.25
C LEU A 134 4.96 7.94 4.39
N ALA A 135 5.89 8.14 3.44
CA ALA A 135 6.42 7.06 2.62
C ALA A 135 7.12 5.98 3.46
N LYS A 136 7.89 6.38 4.49
CA LYS A 136 8.50 5.44 5.45
C LYS A 136 7.46 4.66 6.25
N ALA A 137 6.41 5.33 6.74
CA ALA A 137 5.32 4.66 7.45
C ALA A 137 4.59 3.65 6.55
N GLN A 138 4.35 4.01 5.28
CA GLN A 138 3.77 3.10 4.29
C GLN A 138 4.68 1.90 4.01
N ALA A 139 6.01 2.08 3.93
CA ALA A 139 6.96 0.99 3.78
C ALA A 139 6.94 0.03 4.99
N ALA A 140 6.91 0.58 6.22
CA ALA A 140 6.79 -0.21 7.44
C ALA A 140 5.51 -1.06 7.48
N LEU A 141 4.38 -0.46 7.09
CA LEU A 141 3.10 -1.17 6.97
C LEU A 141 3.14 -2.23 5.87
N GLY A 142 3.76 -1.94 4.72
CA GLY A 142 3.95 -2.91 3.65
C GLY A 142 4.74 -4.14 4.12
N ASN A 143 5.83 -3.93 4.86
CA ASN A 143 6.61 -5.01 5.46
C ASN A 143 5.81 -5.83 6.49
N LEU A 144 4.96 -5.18 7.30
CA LEU A 144 4.04 -5.87 8.22
C LEU A 144 3.02 -6.74 7.49
N VAL A 145 2.46 -6.27 6.36
CA VAL A 145 1.53 -7.10 5.58
C VAL A 145 2.23 -8.31 4.98
N LEU A 146 3.47 -8.15 4.48
CA LEU A 146 4.27 -9.29 4.01
C LEU A 146 4.58 -10.28 5.15
N LEU A 147 4.87 -9.77 6.35
CA LEU A 147 5.07 -10.60 7.54
C LEU A 147 3.82 -11.42 7.89
N ILE A 148 2.63 -10.81 7.82
CA ILE A 148 1.35 -11.51 8.04
C ILE A 148 1.15 -12.60 6.99
N ASN A 149 1.33 -12.28 5.71
CA ASN A 149 1.22 -13.25 4.62
C ASN A 149 2.18 -14.43 4.80
N ASP A 150 3.43 -14.19 5.22
CA ASP A 150 4.40 -15.25 5.47
C ASP A 150 4.00 -16.15 6.65
N LEU A 151 3.43 -15.59 7.72
CA LEU A 151 2.93 -16.35 8.86
C LEU A 151 1.69 -17.18 8.50
N GLU A 152 0.76 -16.61 7.75
CA GLU A 152 -0.41 -17.32 7.23
C GLU A 152 0.01 -18.46 6.29
N ASN A 153 0.93 -18.22 5.36
CA ASN A 153 1.42 -19.26 4.45
C ASN A 153 2.17 -20.39 5.17
N ARG A 154 2.95 -20.07 6.22
CA ARG A 154 3.63 -21.07 7.07
C ARG A 154 2.66 -21.93 7.89
N THR A 155 1.51 -21.39 8.29
CA THR A 155 0.51 -22.10 9.09
C THR A 155 -0.50 -22.88 8.24
N THR A 156 -0.69 -22.51 6.97
CA THR A 156 -1.66 -23.13 6.06
C THR A 156 -1.09 -24.33 5.29
N GLY A 157 0.23 -24.40 5.11
CA GLY A 157 0.87 -25.56 4.48
C GLY A 157 0.82 -26.79 5.38
N LEU A 158 0.58 -27.98 4.81
CA LEU A 158 0.70 -29.31 5.45
C LEU A 158 2.10 -29.60 6.07
N GLN A 159 2.97 -28.60 6.18
CA GLN A 159 4.32 -28.69 6.73
C GLN A 159 4.36 -29.14 8.19
N PRO A 160 3.48 -28.68 9.12
CA PRO A 160 3.47 -29.21 10.48
C PRO A 160 3.09 -30.69 10.52
N LEU A 161 2.17 -31.12 9.64
CA LEU A 161 1.74 -32.52 9.54
C LEU A 161 2.84 -33.40 8.91
N MET A 162 3.57 -32.89 7.92
CA MET A 162 4.72 -33.57 7.34
C MET A 162 5.89 -33.66 8.34
N GLN A 163 6.18 -32.60 9.10
CA GLN A 163 7.19 -32.63 10.17
C GLN A 163 6.82 -33.60 11.29
N MET A 164 5.55 -33.64 11.71
CA MET A 164 5.04 -34.64 12.66
C MET A 164 5.17 -36.07 12.10
N GLY A 165 4.91 -36.28 10.80
CA GLY A 165 5.08 -37.57 10.14
C GLY A 165 6.55 -38.00 10.03
N THR A 166 7.47 -37.07 9.76
CA THR A 166 8.91 -37.37 9.72
C THR A 166 9.49 -37.60 11.10
N ASP A 167 9.06 -36.88 12.13
CA ASP A 167 9.52 -37.10 13.51
C ASP A 167 9.01 -38.45 14.06
N PHE A 168 7.81 -38.87 13.67
CA PHE A 168 7.26 -40.19 14.03
C PHE A 168 8.06 -41.34 13.39
N LEU A 169 8.48 -41.20 12.13
CA LEU A 169 9.27 -42.20 11.42
C LEU A 169 10.76 -42.18 11.81
N ALA A 170 11.33 -41.00 12.10
CA ALA A 170 12.75 -40.84 12.39
C ALA A 170 13.10 -41.16 13.86
N ASN A 171 12.21 -40.86 14.82
CA ASN A 171 12.45 -41.13 16.25
C ASN A 171 11.90 -42.48 16.74
N GLY A 172 11.38 -43.33 15.85
CA GLY A 172 11.06 -44.73 16.17
C GLY A 172 10.14 -44.90 17.38
N ALA A 173 9.09 -44.07 17.49
CA ALA A 173 8.12 -44.24 18.56
C ALA A 173 7.41 -45.61 18.39
N PRO A 174 7.34 -46.45 19.44
CA PRO A 174 6.73 -47.76 19.34
C PRO A 174 5.24 -47.60 18.99
N ILE A 175 4.84 -48.21 17.88
CA ILE A 175 3.43 -48.31 17.50
C ILE A 175 2.72 -49.10 18.60
N PRO A 176 1.78 -48.50 19.36
CA PRO A 176 1.07 -49.22 20.40
C PRO A 176 0.23 -50.32 19.73
N GLY A 177 0.59 -51.59 19.95
CA GLY A 177 -0.18 -52.75 19.47
C GLY A 177 0.55 -53.74 18.56
N LEU A 178 1.86 -53.60 18.33
CA LEU A 178 2.66 -54.64 17.68
C LEU A 178 3.84 -55.05 18.59
N THR A 179 3.57 -56.04 19.46
CA THR A 179 4.56 -56.98 20.03
C THR A 179 4.24 -58.37 19.55
#